data_AF-A0A358U6G3-F1
#
_entry.id   AF-A0A358U6G3-F1
#
_cell.length_a   1.000
_cell.length_b   1.000
_cell.length_c   1.000
_cell.angle_alpha   90.00
_cell.angle_beta   90.00
_cell.angle_gamma   90.00
#
_symmetry.space_group_name_H-M   'P 1'
#
loop_
_entity.id
_entity.type
_entity.pdbx_description
1 polymer ?
#
loop_
_entity_poly.entity_id
_entity_poly.type
_entity_poly.pdbx_seq_one_letter_code
_entity_poly.pdbx_strand_id
1 'polypeptide(L)'
;MIDITYYGSFKEHIKNHVELKQAVGYKYIAEAEHLKRFDTFTLEKYSFSTTLTKEIVLDWCSKKPYESQANQCTRASIIRQFSRYFDSIGVAAYIMPNGYWTKPLSR
;
A
#
# COMPACT_ATOMS: atom_id res chain seq x y z
N MET A 1 0.22 10.38 -18.70
CA MET A 1 0.81 10.21 -17.36
C MET A 1 -0.19 10.76 -16.36
N ILE A 2 -0.41 10.08 -15.24
CA ILE A 2 -1.25 10.65 -14.18
C ILE A 2 -0.37 11.57 -13.34
N ASP A 3 -0.81 12.81 -13.19
CA ASP A 3 -0.13 13.80 -12.35
C ASP A 3 -0.71 13.76 -10.93
N ILE A 4 -0.37 12.71 -10.18
CA ILE A 4 -0.65 12.64 -8.74
C ILE A 4 0.61 13.09 -7.99
N THR A 5 0.47 14.14 -7.19
CA THR A 5 1.54 14.60 -6.30
C THR A 5 1.45 13.93 -4.93
N TYR A 6 2.56 13.40 -4.43
CA TYR A 6 2.69 12.77 -3.11
C TYR A 6 3.54 13.65 -2.17
N TYR A 7 3.22 13.68 -0.88
CA TYR A 7 3.85 14.62 0.08
C TYR A 7 4.39 13.94 1.35
N GLY A 8 3.98 12.70 1.64
CA GLY A 8 4.41 11.93 2.81
C GLY A 8 5.84 11.41 2.75
N SER A 9 6.25 10.74 3.82
CA SER A 9 7.61 10.17 3.95
C SER A 9 7.92 9.12 2.87
N PHE A 10 6.89 8.47 2.33
CA PHE A 10 7.02 7.46 1.28
C PHE A 10 6.82 7.99 -0.14
N LYS A 11 6.70 9.31 -0.34
CA LYS A 11 6.34 9.92 -1.63
C LYS A 11 7.18 9.44 -2.82
N GLU A 12 8.50 9.34 -2.64
CA GLU A 12 9.43 8.93 -3.69
C GLU A 12 9.26 7.44 -4.01
N HIS A 13 9.12 6.61 -2.98
CA HIS A 13 8.85 5.19 -3.15
C HIS A 13 7.52 4.94 -3.87
N ILE A 14 6.46 5.68 -3.51
CA ILE A 14 5.15 5.56 -4.17
C ILE A 14 5.27 5.93 -5.65
N LYS A 15 5.88 7.08 -5.95
CA LYS A 15 6.09 7.53 -7.32
C LYS A 15 6.86 6.50 -8.14
N ASN A 16 8.01 6.05 -7.64
CA ASN A 16 8.87 5.08 -8.33
C ASN A 16 8.16 3.74 -8.55
N HIS A 17 7.38 3.27 -7.58
CA HIS A 17 6.60 2.04 -7.73
C HIS A 17 5.51 2.16 -8.81
N VAL A 18 4.77 3.27 -8.83
CA VAL A 18 3.75 3.53 -9.86
C VAL A 18 4.38 3.61 -11.25
N GLU A 19 5.48 4.36 -11.38
CA GLU A 19 6.23 4.50 -12.64
C GLU A 19 6.78 3.15 -13.12
N LEU A 20 7.34 2.33 -12.23
CA LEU A 20 7.79 0.98 -12.55
C LEU A 20 6.65 0.11 -13.08
N LYS A 21 5.48 0.13 -12.43
CA LYS A 21 4.30 -0.63 -12.87
C LYS A 21 3.77 -0.15 -14.22
N GLN A 22 3.82 1.15 -14.49
CA GLN A 22 3.43 1.72 -15.77
C GLN A 22 4.41 1.40 -16.89
N ALA A 23 5.72 1.44 -16.61
CA ALA A 23 6.77 1.10 -17.56
C ALA A 23 6.65 -0.34 -18.06
N VAL A 24 6.17 -1.27 -17.22
CA VAL A 24 5.92 -2.68 -17.62
C VAL A 24 4.52 -2.92 -18.18
N GLY A 25 3.76 -1.87 -18.48
CA GLY A 25 2.51 -1.93 -19.26
C GLY A 25 1.20 -1.92 -18.46
N TYR A 26 1.21 -1.78 -17.13
CA TYR A 26 -0.02 -1.62 -16.35
C TYR A 26 -0.51 -0.17 -16.37
N LYS A 27 -1.83 0.05 -16.47
CA LYS A 27 -2.38 1.41 -16.31
C LYS A 27 -2.13 1.98 -14.89
N TYR A 28 -2.34 1.12 -13.87
CA TYR A 28 -2.05 1.38 -12.46
C TYR A 28 -2.67 2.66 -11.85
N ILE A 29 -3.80 3.11 -12.41
CA ILE A 29 -4.47 4.37 -12.06
C ILE A 29 -5.13 4.28 -10.70
N ALA A 30 -5.95 3.24 -10.50
CA ALA A 30 -6.70 3.05 -9.27
C ALA A 30 -5.77 2.79 -8.09
N GLU A 31 -4.68 2.06 -8.32
CA GLU A 31 -3.64 1.78 -7.34
C GLU A 31 -2.83 3.03 -6.98
N ALA A 32 -2.55 3.91 -7.95
CA ALA A 32 -1.89 5.19 -7.68
C ALA A 32 -2.74 6.10 -6.77
N GLU A 33 -4.04 6.25 -7.08
CA GLU A 33 -5.01 6.95 -6.21
C GLU A 33 -5.11 6.30 -4.82
N HIS A 34 -5.06 4.97 -4.78
CA HIS A 34 -5.04 4.24 -3.52
C HIS A 34 -3.80 4.53 -2.68
N LEU A 35 -2.63 4.54 -3.32
CA LEU A 35 -1.36 4.90 -2.69
C LEU A 35 -1.33 6.38 -2.31
N LYS A 36 -2.07 7.26 -2.99
CA LYS A 36 -2.22 8.65 -2.56
C LYS A 36 -2.95 8.78 -1.23
N ARG A 37 -3.98 7.97 -0.99
CA ARG A 37 -4.66 7.94 0.31
C ARG A 37 -3.74 7.38 1.40
N PHE A 38 -2.92 6.39 1.05
CA PHE A 38 -1.89 5.87 1.96
C PHE A 38 -0.82 6.92 2.29
N ASP A 39 -0.35 7.67 1.29
CA ASP A 39 0.57 8.81 1.45
C ASP A 39 0.06 9.80 2.50
N THR A 40 -1.18 10.29 2.34
CA THR A 40 -1.82 11.19 3.32
C THR A 40 -1.91 10.57 4.72
N PHE A 41 -2.33 9.31 4.81
CA PHE A 41 -2.40 8.60 6.10
C PHE A 41 -1.04 8.52 6.80
N THR A 42 0.02 8.20 6.07
CA THR A 42 1.37 8.13 6.64
C THR A 42 1.94 9.51 6.96
N LEU A 43 1.58 10.54 6.19
CA LEU A 43 1.96 11.91 6.50
C LEU A 43 1.35 12.39 7.82
N GLU A 44 0.13 11.98 8.14
CA GLU A 44 -0.56 12.39 9.37
C GLU A 44 -0.10 11.61 10.61
N LYS A 45 0.08 10.28 10.49
CA LYS A 45 0.30 9.40 11.64
C LYS A 45 1.73 8.87 11.78
N TYR A 46 2.48 8.82 10.68
CA TYR A 46 3.76 8.13 10.56
C TYR A 46 4.82 8.95 9.80
N SER A 47 4.78 10.28 9.95
CA SER A 47 5.52 11.26 9.12
C SER A 47 7.03 11.11 9.08
N PHE A 48 7.62 10.47 10.10
CA PHE A 48 9.07 10.21 10.18
C PHE A 48 9.47 8.78 9.82
N SER A 49 8.50 7.95 9.43
CA SER A 49 8.78 6.54 9.09
C SER A 49 9.48 6.45 7.75
N THR A 50 10.61 5.74 7.73
CA THR A 50 11.42 5.48 6.53
C THR A 50 11.22 4.07 5.97
N THR A 51 10.55 3.19 6.71
CA THR A 51 10.30 1.79 6.35
C THR A 51 8.85 1.40 6.58
N LEU A 52 8.35 0.40 5.85
CA LEU A 52 6.99 -0.12 6.03
C LEU A 52 6.96 -1.12 7.18
N THR A 53 6.80 -0.61 8.40
CA THR A 53 6.72 -1.49 9.59
C THR A 53 5.42 -2.30 9.59
N LYS A 54 5.42 -3.39 10.37
CA LYS A 54 4.21 -4.19 10.59
C LYS A 54 3.05 -3.36 11.13
N GLU A 55 3.34 -2.39 12.00
CA GLU A 55 2.35 -1.49 12.57
C GLU A 55 1.67 -0.65 11.49
N ILE A 56 2.45 0.04 10.64
CA ILE A 56 1.92 0.88 9.55
C ILE A 56 1.04 0.07 8.61
N VAL A 57 1.53 -1.10 8.20
CA VAL A 57 0.81 -1.98 7.24
C VAL A 57 -0.50 -2.49 7.83
N LEU A 58 -0.50 -2.93 9.09
CA LEU A 58 -1.70 -3.45 9.75
C LEU A 58 -2.71 -2.34 10.06
N ASP A 59 -2.26 -1.17 10.49
CA ASP A 59 -3.12 -0.04 10.78
C ASP A 59 -3.86 0.45 9.53
N TRP A 60 -3.14 0.62 8.42
CA TRP A 60 -3.75 0.97 7.14
C TRP A 60 -4.72 -0.10 6.62
N CYS A 61 -4.38 -1.38 6.80
CA CYS A 61 -5.22 -2.49 6.35
C CYS A 61 -6.33 -2.87 7.35
N SER A 62 -6.40 -2.20 8.50
CA SER A 62 -7.42 -2.45 9.52
C SER A 62 -8.82 -2.20 8.95
N LYS A 63 -9.79 -3.02 9.37
CA LYS A 63 -11.15 -2.92 8.84
C LYS A 63 -11.88 -1.73 9.44
N LYS A 64 -12.44 -0.86 8.61
CA LYS A 64 -13.36 0.18 9.08
C LYS A 64 -14.78 -0.40 9.28
N PRO A 65 -15.55 0.05 10.29
CA PRO A 65 -16.88 -0.52 10.58
C PRO A 65 -17.86 -0.47 9.40
N TYR A 66 -17.71 0.55 8.55
CA TYR A 66 -18.59 0.86 7.43
C TYR A 66 -18.07 0.37 6.07
N GLU A 67 -16.98 -0.40 6.01
CA GLU A 67 -16.41 -0.86 4.74
C GLU A 67 -16.69 -2.34 4.45
N SER A 68 -16.80 -2.66 3.16
CA SER A 68 -16.93 -4.03 2.69
C SER A 68 -15.62 -4.80 2.86
N GLN A 69 -15.73 -6.12 3.02
CA GLN A 69 -14.55 -7.01 3.08
C GLN A 69 -13.71 -6.92 1.80
N ALA A 70 -14.36 -6.74 0.64
CA ALA A 70 -13.68 -6.58 -0.64
C ALA A 70 -12.74 -5.35 -0.64
N ASN A 71 -13.19 -4.22 -0.08
CA ASN A 71 -12.37 -3.00 -0.01
C ASN A 71 -11.13 -3.20 0.89
N GLN A 72 -11.28 -3.92 2.01
CA GLN A 72 -10.16 -4.30 2.86
C GLN A 72 -9.16 -5.22 2.13
N CYS A 73 -9.66 -6.22 1.40
CA CYS A 73 -8.82 -7.15 0.62
C CYS A 73 -8.05 -6.41 -0.51
N THR A 74 -8.70 -5.47 -1.20
CA THR A 74 -8.05 -4.62 -2.20
C THR A 74 -6.94 -3.77 -1.57
N ARG A 75 -7.21 -3.14 -0.41
CA ARG A 75 -6.19 -2.42 0.38
C ARG A 75 -4.98 -3.29 0.69
N ALA A 76 -5.23 -4.48 1.22
CA ALA A 76 -4.19 -5.42 1.61
C ALA A 76 -3.39 -5.94 0.40
N SER A 77 -4.02 -6.10 -0.77
CA SER A 77 -3.33 -6.51 -2.00
C SER A 77 -2.39 -5.42 -2.51
N ILE A 78 -2.86 -4.17 -2.56
CA ILE A 78 -2.06 -3.04 -3.07
C ILE A 78 -0.86 -2.78 -2.16
N ILE A 79 -1.07 -2.70 -0.83
CA ILE A 79 0.05 -2.48 0.10
C ILE A 79 1.04 -3.64 0.11
N ARG A 80 0.58 -4.88 -0.07
CA ARG A 80 1.49 -6.02 -0.21
C ARG A 80 2.37 -5.92 -1.45
N GLN A 81 1.82 -5.49 -2.60
CA GLN A 81 2.61 -5.23 -3.79
C GLN A 81 3.62 -4.11 -3.55
N PHE A 82 3.21 -3.03 -2.87
CA PHE A 82 4.10 -1.94 -2.50
C PHE A 82 5.20 -2.37 -1.52
N SER A 83 4.89 -3.25 -0.57
CA SER A 83 5.86 -3.83 0.37
C SER A 83 6.88 -4.74 -0.33
N ARG A 84 6.45 -5.45 -1.39
CA ARG A 84 7.37 -6.22 -2.24
C ARG A 84 8.29 -5.32 -3.05
N TYR A 85 7.82 -4.14 -3.46
CA TYR A 85 8.68 -3.15 -4.09
C TYR A 85 9.81 -2.71 -3.14
N PHE A 86 9.51 -2.42 -1.86
CA PHE A 86 10.52 -2.11 -0.84
C PHE A 86 11.57 -3.21 -0.72
N ASP A 87 11.13 -4.46 -0.60
CA ASP A 87 12.01 -5.63 -0.53
C ASP A 87 12.91 -5.74 -1.78
N SER A 88 12.35 -5.50 -2.97
CA SER A 88 13.11 -5.55 -4.24
C SER A 88 14.20 -4.48 -4.37
N ILE A 89 14.07 -3.37 -3.65
CA ILE A 89 15.08 -2.29 -3.62
C ILE A 89 15.95 -2.36 -2.36
N GLY A 90 15.86 -3.43 -1.57
CA GLY A 90 16.67 -3.64 -0.37
C GLY A 90 16.26 -2.81 0.85
N VAL A 91 15.06 -2.20 0.84
CA VAL A 91 14.53 -1.45 1.99
C VAL A 91 13.63 -2.36 2.81
N ALA A 92 13.82 -2.35 4.13
CA ALA A 92 13.02 -3.18 5.03
C ALA A 92 11.52 -2.87 4.93
N ALA A 93 10.70 -3.90 4.75
CA ALA A 93 9.25 -3.79 4.74
C ALA A 93 8.58 -5.07 5.24
N TYR A 94 7.49 -4.90 5.98
CA TYR A 94 6.63 -6.00 6.38
C TYR A 94 5.69 -6.39 5.22
N ILE A 95 5.88 -7.58 4.68
CA ILE A 95 5.01 -8.13 3.62
C ILE A 95 3.89 -8.95 4.28
N MET A 96 2.66 -8.45 4.19
CA MET A 96 1.49 -9.14 4.73
C MET A 96 1.27 -10.52 4.06
N PRO A 97 1.01 -11.61 4.81
CA PRO A 97 0.66 -12.92 4.26
C PRO A 97 -0.66 -12.95 3.46
N ASN A 98 -0.79 -13.89 2.52
CA ASN A 98 -2.02 -14.06 1.74
C ASN A 98 -3.15 -14.52 2.68
N GLY A 99 -4.35 -14.00 2.50
CA GLY A 99 -5.50 -14.40 3.31
C GLY A 99 -5.50 -13.91 4.76
N TYR A 100 -4.65 -12.93 5.11
CA TYR A 100 -4.56 -12.41 6.49
C TYR A 100 -5.92 -11.98 7.08
N TRP A 101 -6.82 -11.46 6.25
CA TRP A 101 -8.17 -11.03 6.65
C TRP A 101 -9.30 -11.86 6.03
N THR A 102 -8.99 -12.91 5.27
CA THR A 102 -10.04 -13.80 4.77
C THR A 102 -10.53 -14.65 5.93
N LYS A 103 -11.85 -14.69 6.17
CA LYS A 103 -12.41 -15.74 7.02
C LYS A 103 -11.95 -17.09 6.49
N PRO A 104 -11.55 -18.05 7.35
CA PRO A 104 -11.32 -19.40 6.89
C PRO A 104 -12.58 -19.85 6.14
N LEU A 105 -12.40 -20.42 4.94
CA LEU A 105 -13.45 -21.18 4.30
C LEU A 105 -13.91 -22.19 5.35
N SER A 106 -15.14 -22.05 5.83
CA SER A 106 -15.78 -23.09 6.65
C SER A 106 -15.75 -24.36 5.80
N ARG A 107 -14.82 -25.25 6.12
CA ARG A 107 -14.83 -26.63 5.65
C ARG A 107 -15.90 -27.40 6.41
#